data_AF-A0A954T4W3-F1
#
_entry.id   AF-A0A954T4W3-F1
#
_cell.length_a   1.000
_cell.length_b   1.000
_cell.length_c   1.000
_cell.angle_alpha   90.00
_cell.angle_beta   90.00
_cell.angle_gamma   90.00
#
_symmetry.space_group_name_H-M   'P 1'
#
loop_
_entity.id
_entity.type
_entity.pdbx_description
1 polymer ?
#
loop_
_entity_poly.entity_id
_entity_poly.type
_entity_poly.pdbx_seq_one_letter_code
_entity_poly.pdbx_strand_id
1 'polypeptide(L)'
;MKRWLINVGVAAYVASLCLGIGCHTLKIGTSMHCAMYFVVWDMFCGWTSYSQRTHVVGEGESGRYYELSPGPWGDIKPFGRLGRQQYDVNGLNCISFARNTLKHTDHEPITRVFIVEERWNKKFNLPDDLWHRRFDEPKEKETYFSVRHVLDGECRLARSFPSWIEHQYQRAVADNPRLAADVQNSQPFIAVTSASGAVVNPYSPASLSTRPSSAPLGSRLGN
;
A
#
# COMPACT_ATOMS: atom_id res chain seq x y z
N MET A 1 40.46 25.77 0.43
CA MET A 1 39.09 26.30 0.24
C MET A 1 38.04 25.21 0.00
N LYS A 2 38.19 24.30 -0.96
CA LYS A 2 37.18 23.26 -1.26
C LYS A 2 36.77 22.40 -0.04
N ARG A 3 37.73 21.98 0.80
CA ARG A 3 37.45 21.20 2.02
C ARG A 3 36.65 21.95 3.09
N TRP A 4 36.88 23.25 3.24
CA TRP A 4 36.16 24.05 4.25
C TRP A 4 34.70 24.23 3.84
N LEU A 5 34.43 24.49 2.57
CA LEU A 5 33.06 24.55 2.04
C LEU A 5 32.33 23.20 2.19
N ILE A 6 33.02 22.08 1.96
CA ILE A 6 32.46 20.74 2.19
C ILE A 6 32.12 20.57 3.68
N ASN A 7 33.04 20.90 4.58
CA ASN A 7 32.81 20.75 6.02
C ASN A 7 31.67 21.64 6.53
N VAL A 8 31.56 22.88 6.02
CA VAL A 8 30.45 23.79 6.32
C VAL A 8 29.14 23.23 5.78
N GLY A 9 29.12 22.69 4.57
CA GLY A 9 27.94 22.04 4.00
C GLY A 9 27.49 20.83 4.82
N VAL A 10 28.41 19.96 5.22
CA VAL A 10 28.12 18.80 6.09
C VAL A 10 27.61 19.25 7.46
N ALA A 11 28.26 20.22 8.09
CA ALA A 11 27.85 20.75 9.40
C ALA A 11 26.45 21.39 9.33
N ALA A 12 26.16 22.18 8.29
CA ALA A 12 24.84 22.76 8.07
C ALA A 12 23.76 21.69 7.85
N TYR A 13 24.07 20.65 7.06
CA TYR A 13 23.16 19.52 6.85
C TYR A 13 22.85 18.77 8.16
N VAL A 14 23.88 18.37 8.91
CA VAL A 14 23.69 17.67 10.20
C VAL A 14 22.96 18.55 11.22
N ALA A 15 23.27 19.85 11.30
CA ALA A 15 22.57 20.77 12.18
C ALA A 15 21.08 20.88 11.81
N SER A 16 20.75 20.92 10.51
CA SER A 16 19.37 20.95 10.04
C SER A 16 18.60 19.67 10.36
N LEU A 17 19.26 18.50 10.30
CA LEU A 17 18.69 17.22 10.73
C LEU A 17 18.38 17.21 12.23
N CYS A 18 19.36 17.59 13.06
CA CYS A 18 19.19 17.64 14.51
C CYS A 18 18.08 18.63 14.93
N LEU A 19 18.02 19.79 14.29
CA LEU A 19 16.95 20.78 14.50
C LEU A 19 15.59 20.21 14.12
N GLY A 20 15.50 19.54 12.97
CA GLY A 20 14.29 18.86 12.51
C GLY A 20 13.79 17.82 13.51
N ILE A 21 14.69 16.94 13.97
CA ILE A 21 14.39 15.95 15.01
C ILE A 21 13.89 16.66 16.28
N GLY A 22 14.60 17.69 16.76
CA GLY A 22 14.21 18.45 17.95
C GLY A 22 12.84 19.10 17.84
N CYS A 23 12.55 19.79 16.73
CA CYS A 23 11.24 20.37 16.44
C CYS A 23 10.13 19.31 16.45
N HIS A 24 10.40 18.14 15.86
CA HIS A 24 9.43 17.04 15.80
C HIS A 24 9.23 16.37 17.16
N THR A 25 10.29 16.20 17.96
CA THR A 25 10.22 15.65 19.32
C THR A 25 9.48 16.60 20.27
N LEU A 26 9.75 17.90 20.19
CA LEU A 26 9.17 18.91 21.07
C LEU A 26 7.83 19.47 20.56
N LYS A 27 7.35 19.02 19.39
CA LYS A 27 6.14 19.51 18.69
C LYS A 27 6.14 21.02 18.43
N ILE A 28 7.31 21.60 18.18
CA ILE A 28 7.47 23.02 17.86
C ILE A 28 7.46 23.18 16.34
N GLY A 29 6.50 23.93 15.80
CA GLY A 29 6.47 24.27 14.37
C GLY A 29 6.29 23.08 13.42
N THR A 30 5.47 22.10 13.82
CA THR A 30 5.22 20.84 13.10
C THR A 30 4.69 21.02 11.67
N SER A 31 4.28 22.23 11.27
CA SER A 31 3.78 22.59 9.94
C SER A 31 4.85 23.03 8.93
N MET A 32 6.14 23.11 9.29
CA MET A 32 7.24 23.48 8.36
C MET A 32 7.67 22.31 7.44
N HIS A 33 6.69 21.66 6.80
CA HIS A 33 6.83 20.37 6.15
C HIS A 33 7.76 20.36 4.92
N CYS A 34 7.82 21.41 4.10
CA CYS A 34 8.58 21.34 2.84
C CYS A 34 10.10 21.25 3.03
N ALA A 35 10.70 22.12 3.86
CA ALA A 35 12.14 22.10 4.08
C ALA A 35 12.60 20.86 4.86
N MET A 36 11.78 20.42 5.82
CA MET A 36 12.02 19.18 6.56
C MET A 36 11.89 17.93 5.71
N TYR A 37 10.97 17.92 4.73
CA TYR A 37 10.83 16.84 3.76
C TYR A 37 12.12 16.65 2.96
N PHE A 38 12.73 17.72 2.44
CA PHE A 38 14.00 17.59 1.69
C PHE A 38 15.17 17.06 2.51
N VAL A 39 15.19 17.30 3.82
CA VAL A 39 16.27 16.89 4.72
C VAL A 39 16.07 15.48 5.28
N VAL A 40 14.83 15.07 5.58
CA VAL A 40 14.52 13.78 6.20
C VAL A 40 14.17 12.69 5.18
N TRP A 41 13.57 13.05 4.03
CA TRP A 41 12.99 12.09 3.10
C TRP A 41 14.03 11.25 2.35
N ASP A 42 15.28 11.71 2.24
CA ASP A 42 16.38 10.90 1.66
C ASP A 42 16.66 9.64 2.49
N MET A 43 16.39 9.64 3.80
CA MET A 43 16.64 8.49 4.68
C MET A 43 15.51 7.46 4.72
N PHE A 44 14.30 7.82 4.28
CA PHE A 44 13.13 6.92 4.32
C PHE A 44 12.46 6.86 2.96
N CYS A 45 13.20 6.34 1.98
CA CYS A 45 12.59 5.83 0.77
C CYS A 45 11.53 4.81 1.20
N GLY A 46 10.25 5.07 0.91
CA GLY A 46 9.13 4.14 1.07
C GLY A 46 9.29 2.93 0.13
N TRP A 47 10.37 2.19 0.31
CA TRP A 47 10.76 1.04 -0.48
C TRP A 47 10.13 -0.18 0.17
N THR A 48 8.92 -0.50 -0.27
CA THR A 48 8.46 -1.87 -0.18
C THR A 48 9.48 -2.77 -0.88
N SER A 49 9.84 -3.90 -0.28
CA SER A 49 10.66 -4.95 -0.92
C SER A 49 9.88 -5.72 -1.99
N TYR A 50 8.61 -5.39 -2.19
CA TYR A 50 7.71 -6.03 -3.14
C TYR A 50 7.33 -5.08 -4.27
N SER A 51 7.26 -5.63 -5.48
CA SER A 51 6.57 -5.02 -6.61
C SER A 51 5.11 -5.45 -6.61
N GLN A 52 4.26 -4.61 -7.21
CA GLN A 52 2.83 -4.85 -7.27
C GLN A 52 2.31 -4.60 -8.70
N ARG A 53 1.32 -5.40 -9.10
CA ARG A 53 0.39 -5.08 -10.19
C ARG A 53 -1.04 -5.13 -9.70
N THR A 54 -1.88 -4.32 -10.33
CA THR A 54 -3.32 -4.36 -10.17
C THR A 54 -3.94 -4.96 -11.42
N HIS A 55 -4.77 -5.99 -11.22
CA HIS A 55 -5.60 -6.63 -12.24
C HIS A 55 -7.06 -6.33 -11.92
N VAL A 56 -7.86 -6.10 -12.95
CA VAL A 56 -9.30 -5.79 -12.81
C VAL A 56 -10.04 -6.84 -13.60
N VAL A 57 -10.73 -7.74 -12.91
CA VAL A 57 -11.33 -8.93 -13.53
C VAL A 57 -12.85 -8.89 -13.34
N GLY A 58 -13.62 -8.91 -14.41
CA GLY A 58 -15.08 -9.01 -14.40
C GLY A 58 -15.54 -10.46 -14.53
N GLU A 59 -16.59 -10.84 -13.83
CA GLU A 59 -17.28 -12.13 -13.98
C GLU A 59 -18.64 -11.90 -14.65
N GLY A 60 -18.81 -12.46 -15.84
CA GLY A 60 -20.07 -12.40 -16.58
C GLY A 60 -21.16 -13.30 -15.99
N GLU A 61 -22.41 -13.08 -16.40
CA GLU A 61 -23.53 -13.97 -16.05
C GLU A 61 -23.30 -15.43 -16.47
N SER A 62 -22.53 -15.67 -17.55
CA SER A 62 -22.11 -17.01 -17.96
C SER A 62 -21.11 -17.69 -17.01
N GLY A 63 -20.58 -16.97 -16.01
CA GLY A 63 -19.48 -17.42 -15.15
C GLY A 63 -18.09 -17.27 -15.80
N ARG A 64 -18.01 -16.70 -17.00
CA ARG A 64 -16.73 -16.41 -17.66
C ARG A 64 -16.06 -15.18 -17.04
N TYR A 65 -14.73 -15.25 -16.90
CA TYR A 65 -13.91 -14.14 -16.43
C TYR A 65 -13.32 -13.33 -17.59
N TYR A 66 -13.34 -12.01 -17.44
CA TYR A 66 -12.84 -11.04 -18.41
C TYR A 66 -11.83 -10.11 -17.75
N GLU A 67 -10.69 -9.91 -18.39
CA GLU A 67 -9.77 -8.86 -17.99
C GLU A 67 -10.33 -7.50 -18.44
N LEU A 68 -10.65 -6.62 -17.48
CA LEU A 68 -11.19 -5.29 -17.70
C LEU A 68 -10.09 -4.21 -17.81
N SER A 69 -8.82 -4.61 -17.78
CA SER A 69 -7.65 -3.75 -17.90
C SER A 69 -6.75 -4.14 -19.10
N PRO A 70 -6.07 -3.18 -19.77
CA PRO A 70 -6.22 -1.74 -19.64
C PRO A 70 -7.60 -1.33 -20.16
N GLY A 71 -8.24 -0.37 -19.51
CA GLY A 71 -9.62 0.02 -19.83
C GLY A 71 -9.83 0.44 -21.31
N PRO A 72 -11.01 0.94 -21.66
CA PRO A 72 -11.53 0.96 -23.05
C PRO A 72 -10.65 1.73 -24.05
N TRP A 73 -9.81 2.66 -23.58
CA TRP A 73 -8.92 3.49 -24.41
C TRP A 73 -7.51 2.89 -24.57
N GLY A 74 -7.29 1.67 -24.11
CA GLY A 74 -5.99 1.00 -24.16
C GLY A 74 -4.97 1.53 -23.15
N ASP A 75 -3.71 1.15 -23.36
CA ASP A 75 -2.61 1.49 -22.47
C ASP A 75 -2.14 2.94 -22.65
N ILE A 76 -2.41 3.80 -21.67
CA ILE A 76 -1.66 5.06 -21.50
C ILE A 76 -0.44 4.77 -20.62
N LYS A 77 0.76 4.98 -21.17
CA LYS A 77 2.06 4.71 -20.51
C LYS A 77 2.83 6.02 -20.30
N PRO A 78 2.45 6.86 -19.31
CA PRO A 78 3.10 8.15 -19.11
C PRO A 78 4.57 7.99 -18.69
N PHE A 79 4.90 6.90 -17.98
CA PHE A 79 6.27 6.59 -17.55
C PHE A 79 6.60 5.11 -17.78
N GLY A 80 7.51 4.85 -18.71
CA GLY A 80 8.00 3.50 -18.98
C GLY A 80 6.96 2.61 -19.67
N ARG A 81 6.85 1.35 -19.23
CA ARG A 81 6.03 0.32 -19.91
C ARG A 81 4.72 -0.02 -19.21
N LEU A 82 4.37 0.68 -18.13
CA LEU A 82 3.26 0.30 -17.26
C LEU A 82 1.96 0.99 -17.68
N GLY A 83 0.87 0.24 -17.70
CA GLY A 83 -0.48 0.78 -17.93
C GLY A 83 -0.93 1.67 -16.78
N ARG A 84 -1.90 2.55 -17.05
CA ARG A 84 -2.38 3.58 -16.12
C ARG A 84 -2.87 3.03 -14.78
N GLN A 85 -3.52 1.87 -14.80
CA GLN A 85 -4.03 1.19 -13.61
C GLN A 85 -2.92 0.81 -12.61
N GLN A 86 -1.68 0.69 -13.09
CA GLN A 86 -0.53 0.31 -12.27
C GLN A 86 0.02 1.46 -11.41
N TYR A 87 -0.38 2.72 -11.70
CA TYR A 87 -0.02 3.86 -10.85
C TYR A 87 -0.95 3.99 -9.63
N ASP A 88 -2.07 3.28 -9.60
CA ASP A 88 -2.99 3.24 -8.48
C ASP A 88 -2.55 2.21 -7.43
N VAL A 89 -1.37 2.41 -6.85
CA VAL A 89 -0.75 1.49 -5.88
C VAL A 89 -1.65 1.27 -4.65
N ASN A 90 -2.44 2.28 -4.30
CA ASN A 90 -3.37 2.26 -3.18
C ASN A 90 -4.78 1.79 -3.56
N GLY A 91 -5.03 1.41 -4.82
CA GLY A 91 -6.36 0.95 -5.26
C GLY A 91 -7.48 1.98 -5.01
N LEU A 92 -7.19 3.29 -5.06
CA LEU A 92 -8.18 4.34 -4.79
C LEU A 92 -9.07 4.62 -6.01
N ASN A 93 -8.57 4.30 -7.20
CA ASN A 93 -9.18 4.62 -8.49
C ASN A 93 -9.66 3.37 -9.25
N CYS A 94 -9.45 2.17 -8.70
CA CYS A 94 -9.82 0.90 -9.32
C CYS A 94 -11.31 0.78 -9.66
N ILE A 95 -12.21 1.36 -8.86
CA ILE A 95 -13.65 1.43 -9.15
C ILE A 95 -13.92 2.25 -10.42
N SER A 96 -13.21 3.37 -10.59
CA SER A 96 -13.35 4.21 -11.77
C SER A 96 -12.86 3.50 -13.03
N PHE A 97 -11.81 2.67 -12.92
CA PHE A 97 -11.35 1.83 -14.03
C PHE A 97 -12.43 0.82 -14.45
N ALA A 98 -12.94 0.03 -13.49
CA ALA A 98 -13.99 -0.95 -13.75
C ALA A 98 -15.22 -0.30 -14.42
N ARG A 99 -15.72 0.78 -13.82
CA ARG A 99 -16.91 1.50 -14.33
C ARG A 99 -16.71 2.05 -15.73
N ASN A 100 -15.53 2.59 -16.03
CA ASN A 100 -15.23 3.11 -17.36
C ASN A 100 -15.15 1.98 -18.38
N THR A 101 -14.53 0.85 -18.06
CA THR A 101 -14.52 -0.32 -18.94
C THR A 101 -15.95 -0.80 -19.20
N LEU A 102 -16.73 -1.04 -18.15
CA LEU A 102 -18.11 -1.54 -18.31
C LEU A 102 -19.02 -0.61 -19.12
N LYS A 103 -18.74 0.70 -19.11
CA LYS A 103 -19.53 1.69 -19.85
C LYS A 103 -19.17 1.75 -21.34
N HIS A 104 -17.95 1.37 -21.71
CA HIS A 104 -17.36 1.69 -23.01
C HIS A 104 -16.86 0.47 -23.79
N THR A 105 -17.13 -0.74 -23.30
CA THR A 105 -16.80 -1.99 -23.99
C THR A 105 -18.04 -2.87 -24.09
N ASP A 106 -18.13 -3.65 -25.17
CA ASP A 106 -19.17 -4.67 -25.32
C ASP A 106 -18.78 -5.95 -24.60
N HIS A 107 -19.63 -6.41 -23.69
CA HIS A 107 -19.51 -7.67 -22.96
C HIS A 107 -20.90 -8.14 -22.54
N GLU A 108 -21.02 -9.42 -22.17
CA GLU A 108 -22.20 -9.87 -21.44
C GLU A 108 -22.36 -9.09 -20.11
N PRO A 109 -23.55 -9.07 -19.49
CA PRO A 109 -23.72 -8.43 -18.19
C PRO A 109 -22.72 -8.97 -17.17
N ILE A 110 -21.97 -8.07 -16.54
CA ILE A 110 -21.00 -8.42 -15.49
C ILE A 110 -21.72 -8.41 -14.16
N THR A 111 -21.63 -9.52 -13.42
CA THR A 111 -22.27 -9.69 -12.11
C THR A 111 -21.38 -9.22 -10.97
N ARG A 112 -20.06 -9.41 -11.11
CA ARG A 112 -19.05 -9.03 -10.11
C ARG A 112 -17.78 -8.53 -10.77
N VAL A 113 -17.09 -7.61 -10.11
CA VAL A 113 -15.74 -7.19 -10.49
C VAL A 113 -14.78 -7.42 -9.32
N PHE A 114 -13.66 -8.07 -9.61
CA PHE A 114 -12.59 -8.35 -8.67
C PHE A 114 -11.40 -7.44 -8.97
N ILE A 115 -10.96 -6.70 -7.96
CA ILE A 115 -9.69 -5.99 -7.99
C ILE A 115 -8.64 -6.87 -7.33
N VAL A 116 -7.71 -7.38 -8.11
CA VAL A 116 -6.70 -8.34 -7.66
C VAL A 116 -5.33 -7.68 -7.65
N GLU A 117 -4.63 -7.80 -6.53
CA GLU A 117 -3.23 -7.41 -6.42
C GLU A 117 -2.34 -8.62 -6.69
N GLU A 118 -1.48 -8.50 -7.69
CA GLU A 118 -0.35 -9.39 -7.92
C GLU A 118 0.89 -8.80 -7.26
N ARG A 119 1.68 -9.61 -6.56
CA ARG A 119 2.89 -9.15 -5.88
C ARG A 119 4.03 -10.15 -5.97
N TRP A 120 5.25 -9.64 -5.99
CA TRP A 120 6.47 -10.44 -5.99
C TRP A 120 7.63 -9.66 -5.38
N ASN A 121 8.68 -10.34 -4.96
CA ASN A 121 9.86 -9.70 -4.41
C ASN A 121 10.60 -8.90 -5.51
N LYS A 122 10.92 -7.63 -5.24
CA LYS A 122 11.62 -6.74 -6.17
C LYS A 122 12.96 -7.28 -6.65
N LYS A 123 13.61 -8.20 -5.91
CA LYS A 123 14.85 -8.85 -6.37
C LYS A 123 14.69 -9.47 -7.76
N PHE A 124 13.50 -9.98 -8.09
CA PHE A 124 13.21 -10.59 -9.39
C PHE A 124 13.04 -9.58 -10.53
N ASN A 125 13.00 -8.27 -10.25
CA ASN A 125 13.05 -7.23 -11.29
C ASN A 125 14.46 -7.02 -11.85
N LEU A 126 15.49 -7.61 -11.22
CA LEU A 126 16.86 -7.50 -11.67
C LEU A 126 17.00 -8.14 -13.07
N PRO A 127 17.62 -7.48 -14.06
CA PRO A 127 17.96 -8.10 -15.35
C PRO A 127 18.71 -9.43 -15.20
N ASP A 128 18.50 -10.35 -16.13
CA ASP A 128 19.00 -11.74 -16.02
C ASP A 128 20.54 -11.79 -15.98
N ASP A 129 21.22 -10.93 -16.75
CA ASP A 129 22.68 -10.78 -16.73
C ASP A 129 23.21 -10.37 -15.35
N LEU A 130 22.49 -9.49 -14.65
CA LEU A 130 22.84 -9.08 -13.29
C LEU A 130 22.44 -10.13 -12.24
N TRP A 131 21.39 -10.92 -12.50
CA TRP A 131 21.02 -12.04 -11.65
C TRP A 131 22.11 -13.10 -11.63
N HIS A 132 22.54 -13.58 -12.81
CA HIS A 132 23.58 -14.60 -12.95
C HIS A 132 24.96 -14.19 -12.40
N ARG A 133 25.24 -12.88 -12.28
CA ARG A 133 26.46 -12.38 -11.63
C ARG A 133 26.41 -12.41 -10.11
N ARG A 134 25.20 -12.41 -9.52
CA ARG A 134 24.99 -12.26 -8.08
C ARG A 134 24.52 -13.54 -7.40
N PHE A 135 23.84 -14.41 -8.13
CA PHE A 135 23.20 -15.60 -7.60
C PHE A 135 23.52 -16.81 -8.47
N ASP A 136 23.82 -17.93 -7.82
CA ASP A 136 24.03 -19.23 -8.48
C ASP A 136 22.71 -19.95 -8.79
N GLU A 137 21.61 -19.52 -8.17
CA GLU A 137 20.25 -20.08 -8.36
C GLU A 137 19.57 -19.56 -9.63
N PRO A 138 18.70 -20.37 -10.27
CA PRO A 138 17.88 -19.90 -11.39
C PRO A 138 16.91 -18.81 -10.94
N LYS A 139 16.62 -17.88 -11.84
CA LYS A 139 15.71 -16.77 -11.56
C LYS A 139 14.25 -17.20 -11.73
N GLU A 140 13.66 -17.71 -10.67
CA GLU A 140 12.26 -18.16 -10.65
C GLU A 140 11.37 -17.16 -9.89
N LYS A 141 10.61 -16.35 -10.63
CA LYS A 141 9.72 -15.33 -10.03
C LYS A 141 8.49 -15.99 -9.43
N GLU A 142 8.47 -16.12 -8.12
CA GLU A 142 7.25 -16.43 -7.38
C GLU A 142 6.36 -15.19 -7.24
N THR A 143 5.07 -15.39 -7.45
CA THR A 143 4.08 -14.32 -7.51
C THR A 143 2.86 -14.70 -6.68
N TYR A 144 2.40 -13.78 -5.84
CA TYR A 144 1.24 -13.94 -4.98
C TYR A 144 0.09 -13.10 -5.49
N PHE A 145 -1.13 -13.62 -5.41
CA PHE A 145 -2.35 -12.92 -5.78
C PHE A 145 -3.26 -12.78 -4.57
N SER A 146 -3.84 -11.59 -4.39
CA SER A 146 -4.82 -11.33 -3.33
C SER A 146 -5.91 -10.40 -3.82
N VAL A 147 -7.17 -10.70 -3.50
CA VAL A 147 -8.30 -9.81 -3.81
C VAL A 147 -8.29 -8.63 -2.84
N ARG A 148 -8.28 -7.41 -3.39
CA ARG A 148 -8.37 -6.16 -2.61
C ARG A 148 -9.81 -5.68 -2.50
N HIS A 149 -10.55 -5.67 -3.60
CA HIS A 149 -11.95 -5.24 -3.62
C HIS A 149 -12.80 -6.19 -4.46
N VAL A 150 -14.05 -6.36 -4.05
CA VAL A 150 -15.10 -7.01 -4.83
C VAL A 150 -16.20 -5.97 -5.02
N LEU A 151 -16.57 -5.74 -6.28
CA LEU A 151 -17.65 -4.84 -6.67
C LEU A 151 -18.82 -5.67 -7.23
N ASP A 152 -20.03 -5.13 -7.14
CA ASP A 152 -21.18 -5.65 -7.89
C ASP A 152 -21.13 -5.23 -9.38
N GLY A 153 -22.12 -5.66 -10.16
CA GLY A 153 -22.22 -5.35 -11.59
C GLY A 153 -22.35 -3.85 -11.89
N GLU A 154 -22.88 -3.07 -10.95
CA GLU A 154 -22.97 -1.61 -11.01
C GLU A 154 -21.69 -0.90 -10.52
N CYS A 155 -20.62 -1.65 -10.25
CA CYS A 155 -19.34 -1.18 -9.72
C CYS A 155 -19.44 -0.52 -8.33
N ARG A 156 -20.43 -0.88 -7.51
CA ARG A 156 -20.48 -0.51 -6.10
C ARG A 156 -19.67 -1.48 -5.27
N LEU A 157 -19.04 -0.97 -4.22
CA LEU A 157 -18.17 -1.77 -3.36
C LEU A 157 -18.99 -2.76 -2.53
N ALA A 158 -18.90 -4.05 -2.86
CA ALA A 158 -19.53 -5.12 -2.09
C ALA A 158 -18.65 -5.57 -0.92
N ARG A 159 -17.33 -5.73 -1.16
CA ARG A 159 -16.37 -6.13 -0.13
C ARG A 159 -15.01 -5.49 -0.34
N SER A 160 -14.34 -5.19 0.77
CA SER A 160 -13.00 -4.60 0.78
C SER A 160 -12.10 -5.29 1.79
N PHE A 161 -10.96 -5.75 1.33
CA PHE A 161 -9.92 -6.42 2.10
C PHE A 161 -8.73 -5.46 2.32
N PRO A 162 -7.95 -5.66 3.40
CA PRO A 162 -6.69 -4.95 3.58
C PRO A 162 -5.79 -5.15 2.37
N SER A 163 -4.98 -4.15 2.05
CA SER A 163 -3.90 -4.37 1.08
C SER A 163 -2.97 -5.46 1.58
N TRP A 164 -2.27 -6.19 0.70
CA TRP A 164 -1.35 -7.21 1.21
C TRP A 164 -0.24 -6.63 2.10
N ILE A 165 0.17 -5.36 1.95
CA ILE A 165 1.19 -4.75 2.85
C ILE A 165 0.59 -4.62 4.25
N GLU A 166 -0.63 -4.10 4.32
CA GLU A 166 -1.36 -3.94 5.55
C GLU A 166 -1.63 -5.29 6.22
N HIS A 167 -2.01 -6.30 5.44
CA HIS A 167 -2.17 -7.67 5.93
C HIS A 167 -0.85 -8.25 6.49
N GLN A 168 0.29 -8.03 5.82
CA GLN A 168 1.59 -8.45 6.36
C GLN A 168 1.95 -7.67 7.64
N TYR A 169 1.69 -6.37 7.67
CA TYR A 169 1.92 -5.55 8.85
C TYR A 169 1.08 -6.04 10.03
N GLN A 170 -0.21 -6.31 9.81
CA GLN A 170 -1.10 -6.86 10.83
C GLN A 170 -0.54 -8.18 11.37
N ARG A 171 -0.20 -9.12 10.49
CA ARG A 171 0.32 -10.43 10.91
C ARG A 171 1.69 -10.37 11.60
N ALA A 172 2.59 -9.51 11.13
CA ALA A 172 3.96 -9.48 11.62
C ALA A 172 4.14 -8.63 12.88
N VAL A 173 3.36 -7.55 13.00
CA VAL A 173 3.49 -6.55 14.05
C VAL A 173 2.29 -6.54 14.99
N ALA A 174 1.09 -6.30 14.46
CA ALA A 174 -0.10 -6.08 15.29
C ALA A 174 -0.55 -7.36 16.04
N ASP A 175 -0.51 -8.50 15.36
CA ASP A 175 -0.96 -9.79 15.89
C ASP A 175 0.13 -10.52 16.68
N ASN A 176 1.33 -9.94 16.82
CA ASN A 176 2.43 -10.56 17.54
C ASN A 176 2.31 -10.25 19.04
N PRO A 177 1.94 -11.21 19.90
CA PRO A 177 1.67 -10.96 21.30
C PRO A 177 2.90 -10.49 22.08
N ARG A 178 4.10 -10.92 21.66
CA ARG A 178 5.36 -10.46 22.25
C ARG A 178 5.57 -8.98 21.98
N LEU A 179 5.41 -8.55 20.73
CA LEU A 179 5.53 -7.14 20.35
C LEU A 179 4.42 -6.30 21.00
N ALA A 180 3.19 -6.84 21.11
CA ALA A 180 2.11 -6.15 21.80
C ALA A 180 2.41 -5.92 23.29
N ALA A 181 2.96 -6.92 23.98
CA ALA A 181 3.42 -6.78 25.37
C ALA A 181 4.58 -5.79 25.49
N ASP A 182 5.56 -5.86 24.58
CA ASP A 182 6.68 -4.91 24.52
C ASP A 182 6.17 -3.49 24.30
N VAL A 183 5.19 -3.27 23.41
CA VAL A 183 4.56 -1.96 23.17
C VAL A 183 3.84 -1.44 24.42
N GLN A 184 3.16 -2.29 25.17
CA GLN A 184 2.50 -1.90 26.43
C GLN A 184 3.51 -1.54 27.53
N ASN A 185 4.64 -2.25 27.58
CA ASN A 185 5.72 -2.00 28.52
C ASN A 185 6.63 -0.84 28.09
N SER A 186 6.61 -0.49 26.81
CA SER A 186 7.31 0.66 26.25
C SER A 186 6.52 1.92 26.54
N GLN A 187 7.07 2.85 27.31
CA GLN A 187 6.61 4.24 27.28
C GLN A 187 7.19 4.86 26.01
N PRO A 188 6.40 5.07 24.92
CA PRO A 188 6.95 5.67 23.72
C PRO A 188 7.46 7.07 24.09
N PHE A 189 8.76 7.31 23.88
CA PHE A 189 9.37 8.63 24.07
C PHE A 189 8.72 9.72 23.17
N ILE A 190 8.01 9.30 22.12
CA ILE A 190 7.28 10.17 21.19
C ILE A 190 5.81 9.74 21.13
N ALA A 191 4.94 10.50 21.79
CA ALA A 191 3.49 10.34 21.68
C ALA A 191 2.98 11.03 20.39
N VAL A 192 2.64 10.25 19.37
CA VAL A 192 1.93 10.74 18.19
C VAL A 192 0.54 11.17 18.64
N THR A 193 0.29 12.48 18.64
CA THR A 193 -1.02 13.03 18.99
C THR A 193 -1.79 13.18 17.69
N SER A 194 -3.00 12.62 17.64
CA SER A 194 -3.90 12.88 16.52
C SER A 194 -4.31 14.35 16.51
N ALA A 195 -4.63 14.90 15.33
CA ALA A 195 -5.05 16.28 15.14
C ALA A 195 -6.28 16.70 15.97
N SER A 196 -6.99 15.74 16.59
CA SER A 196 -8.10 15.96 17.51
C SER A 196 -7.70 16.22 18.97
N GLY A 197 -6.39 16.27 19.30
CA GLY A 197 -5.91 16.49 20.67
C GLY A 197 -6.10 15.30 21.61
N ALA A 198 -6.75 14.23 21.16
CA ALA A 198 -6.79 12.97 21.89
C ALA A 198 -5.43 12.26 21.77
N VAL A 199 -4.92 11.76 22.90
CA VAL A 199 -3.89 10.72 22.92
C VAL A 199 -4.52 9.46 22.35
N VAL A 200 -4.51 9.35 21.03
CA VAL A 200 -4.86 8.12 20.34
C VAL A 200 -3.68 7.20 20.55
N ASN A 201 -3.83 6.18 21.39
CA ASN A 201 -2.94 5.04 21.30
C ASN A 201 -3.22 4.39 19.93
N PRO A 202 -2.30 4.47 18.94
CA PRO A 202 -2.53 3.92 17.61
C PRO A 202 -2.64 2.39 17.64
N TYR A 203 -2.34 1.77 18.78
CA TYR A 203 -2.42 0.33 19.04
C TYR A 203 -3.64 -0.09 19.87
N SER A 204 -4.56 0.82 20.18
CA SER A 204 -5.79 0.45 20.88
C SER A 204 -6.75 -0.27 19.92
N PRO A 205 -7.24 -1.49 20.23
CA PRO A 205 -8.15 -2.23 19.34
C PRO A 205 -9.45 -1.47 19.01
N ALA A 206 -9.81 -0.48 19.83
CA ALA A 206 -10.96 0.40 19.57
C ALA A 206 -10.78 1.34 18.36
N SER A 207 -9.55 1.72 17.98
CA SER A 207 -9.32 2.58 16.79
C SER A 207 -9.39 1.83 15.46
N LEU A 208 -9.35 0.49 15.51
CA LEU A 208 -9.53 -0.40 14.35
C LEU A 208 -10.97 -0.94 14.25
N SER A 209 -11.85 -0.60 15.20
CA SER A 209 -13.18 -1.20 15.37
C SER A 209 -14.35 -0.25 15.06
N THR A 210 -14.21 0.63 14.06
CA THR A 210 -15.39 1.20 13.39
C THR A 210 -15.67 0.47 12.08
N ARG A 211 -15.85 -0.85 12.16
CA ARG A 211 -16.59 -1.62 11.15
C ARG A 211 -17.82 -2.24 11.83
N PRO A 212 -19.01 -2.15 11.21
CA PRO A 212 -20.19 -2.83 11.74
C PRO A 212 -19.91 -4.33 11.78
N SER A 213 -20.08 -4.90 12.97
CA SER A 213 -20.08 -6.33 13.22
C SER A 213 -21.05 -7.02 12.27
N SER A 214 -20.53 -7.81 11.33
CA SER A 214 -21.35 -8.80 10.62
C SER A 214 -21.62 -9.94 11.60
N ALA A 215 -22.86 -9.99 12.11
CA ALA A 215 -23.35 -11.11 12.90
C ALA A 215 -23.16 -12.45 12.15
N PRO A 216 -22.82 -13.54 12.84
CA PRO A 216 -22.73 -14.85 12.21
C PRO A 216 -24.14 -15.32 11.81
N LEU A 217 -24.36 -15.52 10.52
CA LEU A 217 -25.60 -16.15 10.03
C LEU A 217 -25.60 -17.60 10.50
N GLY A 218 -26.54 -17.91 11.39
CA GLY A 218 -26.74 -19.24 11.94
C GLY A 218 -27.06 -20.26 10.87
N SER A 219 -26.45 -21.44 11.00
CA SER A 219 -26.84 -22.67 10.33
C SER A 219 -28.29 -23.03 10.68
N ARG A 220 -29.19 -22.89 9.72
CA ARG A 220 -30.45 -23.64 9.66
C ARG A 220 -30.61 -24.22 8.26
N LEU A 221 -30.04 -25.40 8.06
CA LEU A 221 -30.55 -26.37 7.10
C LEU A 221 -31.23 -27.45 7.93
N GLY A 222 -32.56 -27.44 7.90
CA GLY A 222 -33.36 -28.58 8.32
C GLY A 222 -33.45 -29.58 7.16
N ASN A 223 -33.20 -30.83 7.50
CA ASN A 223 -34.05 -31.96 7.14
C ASN A 223 -34.43 -32.63 8.46
#